data_AF-Q0GY30-F1
#
_entry.id   AF-Q0GY30-F1
#
_cell.length_a   1.000
_cell.length_b   1.000
_cell.length_c   1.000
_cell.angle_alpha   90.00
_cell.angle_beta   90.00
_cell.angle_gamma   90.00
#
_symmetry.space_group_name_H-M   'P 1'
#
loop_
_entity.id
_entity.type
_entity.pdbx_description
1 polymer ?
#
loop_
_entity_poly.entity_id
_entity_poly.type
_entity_poly.pdbx_seq_one_letter_code
_entity_poly.pdbx_strand_id
1 'polypeptide(L)'
;PDYPWYGYDAYKGFEARYHDLRVNLKGSKEYKVYCFNLTRSFPRPYYSATKNLYKKIDSSDFAFQQYATNARNLGSTDKLAKSILYVIYNGYKNNANGFMDNIEDLNAMLVTQ
;
A
#
# COMPACT_ATOMS: atom_id res chain seq x y z
N PRO A 1 -22.69 -2.66 1.06
CA PRO A 1 -22.02 -1.45 1.58
C PRO A 1 -20.88 -1.00 0.67
N ASP A 2 -20.72 0.32 0.50
CA ASP A 2 -19.80 0.90 -0.49
C ASP A 2 -18.32 0.77 -0.10
N TYR A 3 -18.03 0.61 1.19
CA TYR A 3 -16.68 0.46 1.76
C TYR A 3 -16.57 -0.86 2.53
N PRO A 4 -16.55 -2.02 1.85
CA PRO A 4 -16.62 -3.31 2.53
C PRO A 4 -15.24 -3.85 2.96
N TRP A 5 -14.14 -3.26 2.49
CA TRP A 5 -12.78 -3.71 2.79
C TRP A 5 -12.31 -3.14 4.12
N TYR A 6 -11.75 -3.97 4.97
CA TYR A 6 -11.12 -3.54 6.21
C TYR A 6 -9.62 -3.38 5.98
N GLY A 7 -9.10 -2.18 6.21
CA GLY A 7 -7.66 -1.89 6.16
C GLY A 7 -7.12 -1.55 7.54
N TYR A 8 -5.92 -2.03 7.84
CA TYR A 8 -5.30 -1.90 9.16
C TYR A 8 -3.78 -2.05 9.08
N ASP A 9 -3.10 -1.63 10.13
CA ASP A 9 -1.69 -1.94 10.37
C ASP A 9 -1.56 -3.21 11.23
N ALA A 10 -0.83 -4.20 10.73
CA ALA A 10 -0.53 -5.45 11.42
C ALA A 10 0.75 -5.37 12.26
N TYR A 11 1.57 -4.33 12.09
CA TYR A 11 2.76 -4.13 12.88
C TYR A 11 2.41 -3.76 14.33
N LYS A 12 3.14 -4.37 15.28
CA LYS A 12 2.92 -4.22 16.74
C LYS A 12 4.11 -3.63 17.47
N GLY A 13 5.21 -3.35 16.77
CA GLY A 13 6.41 -2.83 17.41
C GLY A 13 6.29 -1.33 17.69
N PHE A 14 7.34 -0.79 18.30
CA PHE A 14 7.37 0.61 18.74
C PHE A 14 8.09 1.54 17.74
N GLU A 15 8.85 0.99 16.78
CA GLU A 15 9.53 1.82 15.78
C GLU A 15 8.53 2.48 14.83
N ALA A 16 8.38 3.79 14.95
CA ALA A 16 7.38 4.58 14.21
C ALA A 16 7.53 4.55 12.68
N ARG A 17 8.68 4.14 12.16
CA ARG A 17 8.93 4.02 10.70
C ARG A 17 8.35 2.74 10.09
N TYR A 18 8.10 1.72 10.90
CA TYR A 18 7.66 0.43 10.41
C TYR A 18 6.14 0.33 10.40
N HIS A 19 5.64 -0.20 9.30
CA HIS A 19 4.22 -0.46 9.08
C HIS A 19 4.07 -1.78 8.31
N ASP A 20 3.09 -2.59 8.70
CA ASP A 20 2.68 -3.76 7.95
C ASP A 20 1.20 -3.62 7.56
N LEU A 21 0.95 -2.73 6.60
CA LEU A 21 -0.40 -2.42 6.17
C LEU A 21 -1.02 -3.58 5.38
N ARG A 22 -2.26 -3.95 5.74
CA ARG A 22 -3.02 -5.04 5.13
C ARG A 22 -4.45 -4.62 4.85
N VAL A 23 -5.08 -5.31 3.90
CA VAL A 23 -6.54 -5.25 3.68
C VAL A 23 -7.14 -6.65 3.58
N ASN A 24 -8.36 -6.83 4.08
CA ASN A 24 -9.15 -8.03 3.83
C ASN A 24 -10.65 -7.69 3.66
N LEU A 25 -11.41 -8.67 3.18
CA LEU A 25 -12.85 -8.57 3.02
C LEU A 25 -13.51 -9.57 3.96
N LYS A 26 -14.06 -9.09 5.08
CA LYS A 26 -14.82 -9.91 6.05
C LYS A 26 -14.07 -11.17 6.52
N GLY A 27 -12.78 -11.04 6.83
CA GLY A 27 -11.95 -12.17 7.28
C GLY A 27 -11.43 -13.07 6.15
N SER A 28 -11.56 -12.64 4.89
CA SER A 28 -10.87 -13.28 3.77
C SER A 28 -9.36 -13.26 3.94
N LYS A 29 -8.66 -13.92 3.00
CA LYS A 29 -7.22 -13.73 2.79
C LYS A 29 -6.85 -12.25 2.84
N GLU A 30 -5.77 -11.96 3.56
CA GLU A 30 -5.20 -10.64 3.67
C GLU A 30 -4.30 -10.33 2.46
N TYR A 31 -4.34 -9.10 1.99
CA TYR A 31 -3.49 -8.59 0.94
C TYR A 31 -2.56 -7.53 1.50
N LYS A 32 -1.28 -7.63 1.17
CA LYS A 32 -0.29 -6.60 1.47
C LYS A 32 -0.63 -5.33 0.68
N VAL A 33 -0.59 -4.19 1.34
CA VAL A 33 -0.83 -2.88 0.71
C VAL A 33 0.21 -1.86 1.17
N TYR A 34 0.24 -0.73 0.47
CA TYR A 34 1.10 0.42 0.76
C TYR A 34 0.25 1.69 0.84
N CYS A 35 0.69 2.63 1.66
CA CYS A 35 0.04 3.93 1.73
C CYS A 35 0.33 4.71 0.44
N PHE A 36 -0.69 5.35 -0.12
CA PHE A 36 -0.56 6.12 -1.36
C PHE A 36 -0.53 7.64 -1.13
N ASN A 37 -0.81 8.10 0.10
CA ASN A 37 -0.90 9.52 0.44
C ASN A 37 -0.05 9.83 1.68
N LEU A 38 1.15 10.37 1.48
CA LEU A 38 2.13 10.65 2.53
C LEU A 38 1.65 11.63 3.62
N THR A 39 0.73 12.52 3.28
CA THR A 39 0.22 13.56 4.19
C THR A 39 -1.03 13.13 4.96
N ARG A 40 -1.54 11.92 4.74
CA ARG A 40 -2.70 11.37 5.44
C ARG A 40 -2.26 10.36 6.50
N SER A 41 -3.06 10.24 7.56
CA SER A 41 -2.82 9.25 8.61
C SER A 41 -2.83 7.83 8.05
N PHE A 42 -1.88 7.02 8.51
CA PHE A 42 -1.88 5.57 8.27
C PHE A 42 -3.15 4.90 8.85
N PRO A 43 -3.56 3.73 8.31
CA PRO A 43 -4.56 2.89 8.92
C PRO A 43 -4.24 2.59 10.39
N ARG A 44 -5.28 2.50 11.23
CA ARG A 44 -5.10 2.15 12.64
C ARG A 44 -4.64 0.69 12.79
N PRO A 45 -3.97 0.34 13.90
CA PRO A 45 -3.65 -1.04 14.21
C PRO A 45 -4.91 -1.92 14.29
N TYR A 46 -4.79 -3.21 14.00
CA TYR A 46 -5.94 -4.12 13.95
C TYR A 46 -6.72 -4.24 15.28
N TYR A 47 -6.07 -3.96 16.41
CA TYR A 47 -6.65 -3.97 17.75
C TYR A 47 -7.30 -2.62 18.15
N SER A 48 -7.31 -1.62 17.25
CA SER A 48 -7.99 -0.36 17.49
C SER A 48 -9.51 -0.54 17.50
N ALA A 49 -10.19 0.19 18.39
CA ALA A 49 -11.65 0.25 18.40
C ALA A 49 -12.23 0.89 17.12
N THR A 50 -11.46 1.78 16.48
CA THR A 50 -11.83 2.42 15.22
C THR A 50 -11.28 1.63 14.04
N LYS A 51 -12.16 1.25 13.10
CA LYS A 51 -11.78 0.53 11.88
C LYS A 51 -11.70 1.48 10.69
N ASN A 52 -10.68 1.33 9.86
CA ASN A 52 -10.59 2.00 8.56
C ASN A 52 -11.25 1.11 7.49
N LEU A 53 -12.27 1.64 6.82
CA LEU A 53 -13.00 0.94 5.77
C LEU A 53 -12.72 1.55 4.40
N TYR A 54 -12.56 0.69 3.39
CA TYR A 54 -12.12 1.06 2.06
C TYR A 54 -13.03 0.49 0.96
N LYS A 55 -13.06 1.20 -0.16
CA LYS A 55 -13.64 0.75 -1.43
C LYS A 55 -12.51 0.31 -2.34
N LYS A 56 -12.62 -0.89 -2.92
CA LYS A 56 -11.69 -1.34 -3.96
C LYS A 56 -12.01 -0.60 -5.26
N ILE A 57 -10.96 -0.12 -5.92
CA ILE A 57 -11.03 0.63 -7.18
C ILE A 57 -10.03 -0.01 -8.13
N ASP A 58 -10.42 -0.21 -9.39
CA ASP A 58 -9.53 -0.78 -10.39
C ASP A 58 -8.46 0.24 -10.80
N SER A 59 -7.24 -0.26 -10.96
CA SER A 59 -6.07 0.58 -11.26
C SER A 59 -6.16 1.16 -12.67
N SER A 60 -5.99 2.47 -12.77
CA SER A 60 -5.83 3.21 -14.02
C SER A 60 -5.04 4.50 -13.73
N ASP A 61 -4.44 5.11 -14.74
CA ASP A 61 -3.76 6.41 -14.56
C ASP A 61 -4.70 7.47 -14.02
N PHE A 62 -5.95 7.48 -14.51
CA PHE A 62 -7.00 8.35 -14.01
C PHE A 62 -7.24 8.13 -12.51
N ALA A 63 -7.38 6.88 -12.06
CA ALA A 63 -7.57 6.58 -10.63
C ALA A 63 -6.36 7.03 -9.81
N PHE A 64 -5.13 6.76 -10.25
CA PHE A 64 -3.94 7.18 -9.52
C PHE A 64 -3.82 8.71 -9.42
N GLN A 65 -4.16 9.44 -10.48
CA GLN A 65 -4.19 10.91 -10.45
C GLN A 65 -5.31 11.44 -9.55
N GLN A 66 -6.50 10.83 -9.58
CA GLN A 66 -7.64 11.25 -8.78
C GLN A 66 -7.42 11.05 -7.27
N TYR A 67 -6.74 9.96 -6.88
CA TYR A 67 -6.60 9.57 -5.47
C TYR A 67 -5.24 9.91 -4.85
N ALA A 68 -4.25 10.33 -5.63
CA ALA A 68 -3.00 10.88 -5.11
C ALA A 68 -3.18 12.35 -4.73
N THR A 69 -2.57 12.75 -3.61
CA THR A 69 -2.48 14.16 -3.23
C THR A 69 -1.58 14.94 -4.21
N ASN A 70 -0.49 14.32 -4.65
CA ASN A 70 0.41 14.87 -5.68
C ASN A 70 1.07 13.73 -6.47
N ALA A 71 0.48 13.34 -7.60
CA ALA A 71 1.07 12.34 -8.48
C ALA A 71 2.28 12.92 -9.24
N ARG A 72 3.36 12.15 -9.34
CA ARG A 72 4.54 12.57 -10.13
C ARG A 72 4.13 12.75 -11.59
N ASN A 73 4.35 13.95 -12.13
CA ASN A 73 4.14 14.21 -13.55
C ASN A 73 5.27 13.56 -14.37
N LEU A 74 4.94 12.56 -15.18
CA LEU A 74 5.89 11.82 -16.03
C LEU A 74 5.80 12.23 -17.51
N GLY A 75 5.12 13.34 -17.82
CA GLY A 75 4.96 13.89 -19.18
C GLY A 75 4.01 13.11 -20.10
N SER A 76 3.51 11.94 -19.68
CA SER A 76 2.45 11.18 -20.36
C SER A 76 1.66 10.36 -19.35
N THR A 77 0.35 10.20 -19.57
CA THR A 77 -0.57 9.49 -18.67
C THR A 77 -0.17 8.03 -18.45
N ASP A 78 0.16 7.28 -19.50
CA ASP A 78 0.46 5.83 -19.46
C ASP A 78 1.70 5.42 -18.66
N LYS A 79 2.51 6.39 -18.21
CA LYS A 79 3.76 6.10 -17.49
C LYS A 79 3.51 5.89 -15.99
N LEU A 80 2.45 6.46 -15.42
CA LEU A 80 2.26 6.44 -13.97
C LEU A 80 1.87 5.04 -13.48
N ALA A 81 0.80 4.45 -14.01
CA ALA A 81 0.36 3.11 -13.64
C ALA A 81 1.43 2.07 -13.91
N LYS A 82 2.13 2.15 -15.05
CA LYS A 82 3.26 1.26 -15.37
C LYS A 82 4.40 1.41 -14.35
N SER A 83 4.76 2.64 -13.97
CA SER A 83 5.83 2.87 -12.99
C SER A 83 5.46 2.30 -11.62
N ILE A 84 4.23 2.54 -11.15
CA ILE A 84 3.73 1.98 -9.89
C ILE A 84 3.74 0.45 -9.96
N LEU A 85 3.27 -0.13 -11.07
CA LEU A 85 3.29 -1.58 -11.27
C LEU A 85 4.71 -2.15 -11.22
N TYR A 86 5.69 -1.50 -11.86
CA TYR A 86 7.09 -1.91 -11.81
C TYR A 86 7.65 -1.88 -10.39
N VAL A 87 7.33 -0.85 -9.60
CA VAL A 87 7.77 -0.75 -8.20
C VAL A 87 7.16 -1.89 -7.39
N ILE A 88 5.85 -2.11 -7.47
CA ILE A 88 5.18 -3.18 -6.70
C ILE A 88 5.63 -4.57 -7.14
N TYR A 89 5.87 -4.78 -8.44
CA TYR A 89 6.34 -6.06 -8.99
C TYR A 89 7.77 -6.40 -8.55
N ASN A 90 8.64 -5.39 -8.41
CA ASN A 90 10.03 -5.61 -7.96
C ASN A 90 10.22 -5.41 -6.45
N GLY A 91 9.23 -4.81 -5.78
CA GLY A 91 9.25 -4.56 -4.36
C GLY A 91 8.79 -5.75 -3.53
N TYR A 92 8.66 -5.54 -2.23
CA TYR A 92 8.21 -6.56 -1.30
C TYR A 92 6.71 -6.88 -1.52
N LYS A 93 6.27 -8.14 -1.48
CA LYS A 93 7.04 -9.38 -1.34
C LYS A 93 7.38 -10.04 -2.69
N ASN A 94 6.90 -9.47 -3.80
CA ASN A 94 6.99 -10.14 -5.10
C ASN A 94 8.45 -10.28 -5.57
N ASN A 95 9.25 -9.21 -5.41
CA ASN A 95 10.70 -9.20 -5.60
C ASN A 95 11.18 -9.93 -6.87
N ALA A 96 10.50 -9.67 -8.00
CA ALA A 96 10.68 -10.48 -9.21
C ALA A 96 12.10 -10.49 -9.79
N ASN A 97 12.91 -9.47 -9.47
CA ASN A 97 14.30 -9.35 -9.93
C ASN A 97 15.32 -9.34 -8.78
N GLY A 98 14.94 -9.77 -7.57
CA GLY A 98 15.89 -9.92 -6.45
C GLY A 98 16.37 -8.62 -5.80
N PHE A 99 15.75 -7.47 -6.10
CA PHE A 99 16.15 -6.17 -5.53
C PHE A 99 16.00 -6.08 -4.01
N MET A 100 15.12 -6.91 -3.43
CA MET A 100 14.86 -6.97 -2.00
C MET A 100 15.60 -8.13 -1.31
N ASP A 101 16.51 -8.81 -2.01
CA ASP A 101 17.28 -9.93 -1.45
C ASP A 101 18.14 -9.47 -0.29
N ASN A 102 18.17 -10.26 0.78
CA ASN A 102 18.88 -9.98 2.02
C ASN A 102 18.42 -8.72 2.78
N ILE A 103 17.26 -8.15 2.41
CA ILE A 103 16.61 -7.08 3.18
C ILE A 103 15.54 -7.72 4.06
N GLU A 104 15.61 -7.48 5.37
CA GLU A 104 14.58 -7.95 6.31
C GLU A 104 13.18 -7.42 5.96
N ASP A 105 12.13 -8.20 6.22
CA ASP A 105 10.77 -7.92 5.77
C ASP A 105 10.30 -6.49 6.06
N LEU A 106 10.44 -5.98 7.29
CA LEU A 106 10.01 -4.62 7.64
C LEU A 106 10.83 -3.53 6.92
N ASN A 107 12.12 -3.79 6.71
CA ASN A 107 12.99 -2.91 5.93
C ASN A 107 12.61 -2.94 4.45
N ALA A 108 12.32 -4.11 3.88
CA ALA A 108 11.92 -4.25 2.49
C ALA A 108 10.54 -3.61 2.23
N MET A 109 9.62 -3.70 3.20
CA MET A 109 8.35 -2.95 3.18
C MET A 109 8.60 -1.44 3.18
N LEU A 110 9.50 -0.94 4.03
CA LEU A 110 9.86 0.47 4.08
C LEU A 110 10.53 0.96 2.78
N VAL A 111 11.37 0.14 2.14
CA VAL A 111 12.01 0.45 0.85
C VAL A 111 10.98 0.48 -0.29
N THR A 112 9.93 -0.34 -0.22
CA THR A 112 8.88 -0.38 -1.25
C THR A 112 7.85 0.76 -1.10
N GLN A 113 7.67 1.26 0.12
CA GLN A 113 6.73 2.33 0.49
C GLN A 113 7.18 3.70 -0.03
#